data_AF-A0A4T2A005-F1
#
_entry.id   AF-A0A4T2A005-F1
#
_cell.length_a   1.000
_cell.length_b   1.000
_cell.length_c   1.000
_cell.angle_alpha   90.00
_cell.angle_beta   90.00
_cell.angle_gamma   90.00
#
_symmetry.space_group_name_H-M   'P 1'
#
loop_
_entity.id
_entity.type
_entity.pdbx_description
1 polymer ?
#
loop_
_entity_poly.entity_id
_entity_poly.type
_entity_poly.pdbx_seq_one_letter_code
_entity_poly.pdbx_strand_id
1 'polypeptide(L)'
;MSVASVLLFLGLHDSAVVIAAERGRTLRDGVGWGIAVYLATYIFALLVLLQNVVALYWPAKRVRSAILAWLVFAMALTALFNPFGSWAHPYRFMLLLLCAAIGFFLSWMGQSLWHLWRQRCLSDSPVG
;
A
#
# COMPACT_ATOMS: atom_id res chain seq x y z
N MET A 1 -10.41 -8.55 -0.07
CA MET A 1 -9.14 -7.80 -0.25
C MET A 1 -9.33 -6.81 -1.39
N SER A 2 -8.79 -5.59 -1.30
CA SER A 2 -8.79 -4.68 -2.44
C SER A 2 -7.69 -5.10 -3.41
N VAL A 3 -8.04 -5.91 -4.42
CA VAL A 3 -7.11 -6.30 -5.50
C VAL A 3 -6.56 -5.05 -6.20
N ALA A 4 -7.39 -4.02 -6.34
CA ALA A 4 -7.03 -2.73 -6.90
C ALA A 4 -5.88 -2.04 -6.15
N SER A 5 -5.81 -2.09 -4.82
CA SER A 5 -4.70 -1.46 -4.08
C SER A 5 -3.37 -2.19 -4.28
N VAL A 6 -3.40 -3.51 -4.44
CA VAL A 6 -2.19 -4.31 -4.70
C VAL A 6 -1.70 -4.08 -6.13
N LEU A 7 -2.60 -4.09 -7.11
CA LEU A 7 -2.27 -3.78 -8.49
C LEU A 7 -1.76 -2.34 -8.65
N LEU A 8 -2.35 -1.38 -7.93
CA LEU A 8 -1.90 0.01 -7.95
C LEU A 8 -0.51 0.16 -7.32
N PHE A 9 -0.22 -0.55 -6.22
CA PHE A 9 1.12 -0.57 -5.62
C PHE A 9 2.17 -1.08 -6.63
N LEU A 10 1.89 -2.19 -7.31
CA LEU A 10 2.78 -2.75 -8.33
C LEU A 10 2.94 -1.82 -9.53
N GLY A 11 1.84 -1.27 -10.05
CA GLY A 11 1.85 -0.35 -11.20
C GLY A 11 2.54 0.98 -10.91
N LEU A 12 2.39 1.54 -9.71
CA LEU A 12 3.10 2.75 -9.29
C LEU A 12 4.61 2.50 -9.15
N HIS A 13 4.99 1.35 -8.61
CA HIS A 13 6.39 0.97 -8.54
C HIS A 13 6.99 0.82 -9.96
N ASP A 14 6.30 0.09 -10.84
CA ASP A 14 6.78 -0.17 -12.21
C ASP A 14 6.90 1.12 -13.04
N SER A 15 5.86 1.97 -13.01
CA SER A 15 5.89 3.27 -13.69
C SER A 15 7.00 4.19 -13.17
N ALA A 16 7.24 4.22 -11.86
CA ALA A 16 8.31 5.02 -11.31
C ALA A 16 9.71 4.46 -11.62
N VAL A 17 9.85 3.14 -11.78
CA VAL A 17 11.06 2.51 -12.31
C VAL A 17 11.31 2.95 -13.75
N VAL A 18 10.30 2.92 -14.61
CA VAL A 18 10.39 3.39 -16.01
C VAL A 18 10.78 4.87 -16.08
N ILE A 19 10.11 5.73 -15.32
CA ILE A 19 10.42 7.17 -15.27
C ILE A 19 11.85 7.43 -14.77
N ALA A 20 12.34 6.64 -13.80
CA ALA A 20 13.71 6.75 -13.33
C ALA A 20 14.72 6.31 -14.41
N ALA A 21 14.40 5.26 -15.17
CA ALA A 21 15.20 4.78 -16.30
C ALA A 21 15.32 5.87 -17.38
N GLU A 22 14.20 6.45 -17.78
CA GLU A 22 14.13 7.54 -18.78
C GLU A 22 14.95 8.77 -18.36
N ARG A 23 15.04 9.05 -17.06
CA ARG A 23 15.87 10.13 -16.50
C ARG A 23 17.36 9.77 -16.34
N GLY A 24 17.81 8.64 -16.90
CA GLY A 24 19.20 8.22 -16.86
C GLY A 24 19.71 7.83 -15.47
N ARG A 25 18.79 7.58 -14.50
CA ARG A 25 19.18 7.04 -13.19
C ARG A 25 19.56 5.59 -13.39
N THR A 26 20.76 5.20 -12.96
CA THR A 26 21.21 3.82 -13.02
C THR A 26 20.32 2.94 -12.13
N LEU A 27 19.50 2.14 -12.78
CA LEU A 27 18.83 0.97 -12.20
C LEU A 27 19.90 -0.10 -11.98
N ARG A 28 20.87 0.15 -11.09
CA ARG A 28 21.84 -0.90 -10.76
C ARG A 28 21.05 -2.05 -10.12
N ASP A 29 20.97 -3.14 -10.87
CA ASP A 29 20.27 -4.39 -10.58
C ASP A 29 20.99 -5.11 -9.45
N GLY A 30 20.70 -4.71 -8.22
CA GLY A 30 20.95 -5.59 -7.09
C GLY A 30 19.84 -6.63 -7.07
N VAL A 31 20.18 -7.92 -7.13
CA VAL A 31 19.26 -9.03 -6.81
C VAL A 31 18.55 -8.77 -5.47
N GLY A 32 19.22 -8.11 -4.52
CA GLY A 32 18.66 -7.65 -3.26
C GLY A 32 17.51 -6.63 -3.38
N TRP A 33 17.49 -5.78 -4.41
CA TRP A 33 16.38 -4.85 -4.65
C TRP A 33 15.12 -5.59 -5.13
N GLY A 34 15.28 -6.57 -6.04
CA GLY A 34 14.17 -7.42 -6.48
C GLY A 34 13.54 -8.20 -5.32
N ILE A 35 14.38 -8.80 -4.46
CA ILE A 35 13.94 -9.46 -3.23
C ILE A 35 13.22 -8.47 -2.31
N ALA A 36 13.73 -7.23 -2.21
CA ALA A 36 13.11 -6.20 -1.38
C ALA A 36 11.71 -5.81 -1.84
N VAL A 37 11.53 -5.59 -3.13
CA VAL A 37 10.22 -5.27 -3.73
C VAL A 37 9.26 -6.44 -3.56
N TYR A 38 9.73 -7.67 -3.73
CA TYR A 38 8.91 -8.87 -3.56
C TYR A 38 8.41 -9.02 -2.12
N LEU A 39 9.33 -8.92 -1.14
CA LEU A 39 8.99 -8.98 0.28
C LEU A 39 8.08 -7.81 0.69
N ALA A 40 8.36 -6.60 0.20
CA ALA A 40 7.52 -5.43 0.42
C ALA A 40 6.10 -5.65 -0.11
N THR A 41 5.94 -6.25 -1.28
CA THR A 41 4.61 -6.60 -1.84
C THR A 41 3.83 -7.53 -0.92
N TYR A 42 4.47 -8.55 -0.35
CA TYR A 42 3.80 -9.45 0.61
C TYR A 42 3.41 -8.76 1.91
N ILE A 43 4.32 -7.98 2.49
CA ILE A 43 4.04 -7.23 3.72
C ILE A 43 2.89 -6.25 3.47
N PHE A 44 2.91 -5.55 2.33
CA PHE A 44 1.83 -4.65 1.92
C PHE A 44 0.51 -5.39 1.78
N ALA A 45 0.47 -6.51 1.07
CA ALA A 45 -0.75 -7.29 0.87
C ALA A 45 -1.33 -7.81 2.20
N LEU A 46 -0.47 -8.31 3.10
CA LEU A 46 -0.87 -8.75 4.43
C LEU A 46 -1.45 -7.60 5.26
N LEU A 47 -0.79 -6.44 5.27
CA LEU A 47 -1.26 -5.27 6.02
C LEU A 47 -2.56 -4.68 5.45
N VAL A 48 -2.73 -4.69 4.13
CA VAL A 48 -4.00 -4.30 3.50
C VAL A 48 -5.11 -5.26 3.91
N LEU A 49 -4.84 -6.58 3.96
CA LEU A 49 -5.82 -7.56 4.44
C LEU A 49 -6.19 -7.28 5.90
N LEU A 50 -5.19 -7.09 6.77
CA LEU A 50 -5.41 -6.79 8.17
C LEU A 50 -6.21 -5.48 8.36
N GLN A 51 -5.87 -4.43 7.61
CA GLN A 51 -6.60 -3.16 7.60
C GLN A 51 -8.08 -3.36 7.20
N ASN A 52 -8.34 -4.18 6.18
CA ASN A 52 -9.69 -4.53 5.75
C ASN A 52 -10.46 -5.32 6.82
N VAL A 53 -9.81 -6.28 7.50
CA VAL A 53 -10.41 -7.03 8.60
C VAL A 53 -10.77 -6.10 9.76
N VAL A 54 -9.84 -5.23 10.18
CA VAL A 54 -10.10 -4.23 11.23
C VAL A 54 -11.23 -3.28 10.85
N ALA A 55 -11.33 -2.89 9.57
CA ALA A 55 -12.38 -2.01 9.07
C ALA A 55 -13.79 -2.64 9.12
N LEU A 56 -13.89 -3.97 9.10
CA LEU A 56 -15.14 -4.72 9.27
C LEU A 56 -15.59 -4.73 10.73
N TYR A 57 -14.67 -4.98 11.67
CA TYR A 57 -15.00 -5.05 13.10
C TYR A 57 -15.13 -3.67 13.77
N TRP A 58 -14.32 -2.68 13.35
CA TRP A 58 -14.30 -1.33 13.92
C TRP A 58 -14.35 -0.25 12.85
N PRO A 59 -15.55 0.06 12.30
CA PRO A 59 -15.70 1.06 11.23
C PRO A 59 -15.26 2.46 11.65
N ALA A 60 -15.43 2.84 12.91
CA ALA A 60 -15.00 4.14 13.44
C ALA A 60 -13.47 4.33 13.44
N LYS A 61 -12.68 3.24 13.34
CA LYS A 61 -11.21 3.28 13.42
C LYS A 61 -10.52 3.12 12.06
N ARG A 62 -11.24 3.17 10.94
CA ARG A 62 -10.72 2.92 9.57
C ARG A 62 -9.55 3.81 9.15
N VAL A 63 -9.62 5.11 9.47
CA VAL A 63 -8.52 6.04 9.15
C VAL A 63 -7.29 5.73 10.00
N ARG A 64 -7.50 5.48 11.29
CA ARG A 64 -6.42 5.12 12.21
C ARG A 64 -5.76 3.80 11.81
N SER A 65 -6.53 2.80 11.36
CA SER A 65 -5.97 1.53 10.89
C SER A 65 -5.16 1.68 9.60
N ALA A 66 -5.57 2.56 8.68
CA ALA A 66 -4.81 2.86 7.46
C ALA A 66 -3.44 3.49 7.78
N ILE A 67 -3.43 4.50 8.67
CA ILE A 67 -2.18 5.17 9.11
C ILE A 67 -1.28 4.18 9.84
N LEU A 68 -1.85 3.37 10.74
CA LEU A 68 -1.08 2.41 11.53
C LEU A 68 -0.52 1.28 10.64
N ALA A 69 -1.28 0.81 9.66
CA ALA A 69 -0.79 -0.13 8.65
C ALA A 69 0.37 0.46 7.84
N TRP A 70 0.27 1.72 7.42
CA TRP A 70 1.35 2.41 6.72
C TRP A 70 2.60 2.59 7.60
N LEU A 71 2.44 2.96 8.88
CA LEU A 71 3.56 3.07 9.83
C LEU A 71 4.24 1.71 10.07
N VAL A 72 3.46 0.65 10.25
CA VAL A 72 3.99 -0.72 10.42
C VAL A 72 4.73 -1.14 9.14
N PHE A 73 4.19 -0.84 7.97
CA PHE A 73 4.87 -1.08 6.70
C PHE A 73 6.21 -0.33 6.64
N ALA A 74 6.23 0.96 6.99
CA ALA A 74 7.44 1.77 6.97
C ALA A 74 8.51 1.25 7.95
N MET A 75 8.10 0.86 9.16
CA MET A 75 8.99 0.27 10.17
C MET A 75 9.54 -1.08 9.70
N ALA A 76 8.69 -1.96 9.17
CA ALA A 76 9.10 -3.26 8.64
C ALA A 76 10.08 -3.08 7.47
N LEU A 77 9.79 -2.15 6.56
CA LEU A 77 10.67 -1.85 5.43
C LEU A 77 12.02 -1.31 5.91
N THR A 78 12.05 -0.43 6.92
CA THR A 78 13.28 0.11 7.51
C THR A 78 14.11 -0.97 8.24
N ALA A 79 13.43 -1.88 8.95
CA ALA A 79 14.07 -2.94 9.70
C ALA A 79 14.66 -4.03 8.80
N LEU A 80 13.96 -4.37 7.72
CA LEU A 80 14.35 -5.43 6.78
C LEU A 80 15.33 -4.92 5.71
N PHE A 81 15.18 -3.66 5.30
CA PHE A 81 16.01 -3.03 4.29
C PHE A 81 16.66 -1.79 4.87
N ASN A 82 17.96 -1.89 5.15
CA ASN A 82 18.73 -0.74 5.61
C ASN A 82 18.66 0.39 4.57
N PRO A 83 17.99 1.53 4.84
CA PRO A 83 17.83 2.62 3.88
C PRO A 83 19.14 3.37 3.62
N PHE A 84 20.18 3.12 4.43
CA PHE A 84 21.54 3.66 4.28
C PHE A 84 22.53 2.64 3.72
N GLY A 85 22.06 1.44 3.34
CA GLY A 85 22.90 0.42 2.71
C GLY A 85 23.37 0.86 1.31
N SER A 86 24.55 0.41 0.88
CA SER A 86 25.15 0.76 -0.42
C SER A 86 24.30 0.36 -1.64
N TRP A 87 23.35 -0.56 -1.46
CA TRP A 87 22.37 -1.03 -2.45
C TRP A 87 21.02 -0.28 -2.39
N ALA A 88 20.74 0.46 -1.31
CA ALA A 88 19.49 1.16 -1.09
C ALA A 88 19.66 2.64 -1.46
N HIS A 89 19.38 2.99 -2.70
CA HIS A 89 19.27 4.40 -3.03
C HIS A 89 18.06 5.01 -2.29
N PRO A 90 18.23 6.16 -1.60
CA PRO A 90 17.18 6.74 -0.74
C PRO A 90 15.89 7.06 -1.51
N TYR A 91 15.99 7.38 -2.81
CA TYR A 91 14.81 7.63 -3.64
C TYR A 91 13.95 6.38 -3.87
N ARG A 92 14.55 5.18 -3.91
CA ARG A 92 13.82 3.91 -4.13
C ARG A 92 13.04 3.50 -2.88
N PHE A 93 13.64 3.72 -1.72
CA PHE A 93 12.98 3.52 -0.43
C PHE A 93 11.78 4.47 -0.27
N MET A 94 11.97 5.75 -0.58
CA MET A 94 10.90 6.75 -0.52
C MET A 94 9.78 6.46 -1.52
N LEU A 95 10.13 5.92 -2.69
CA LEU A 95 9.15 5.48 -3.69
C LEU A 95 8.25 4.35 -3.15
N LEU A 96 8.82 3.31 -2.53
CA LEU A 96 8.04 2.21 -1.96
C LEU A 96 7.10 2.69 -0.84
N LEU A 97 7.57 3.61 0.02
CA LEU A 97 6.74 4.22 1.05
C LEU A 97 5.57 5.01 0.47
N LEU A 98 5.80 5.75 -0.62
CA LEU A 98 4.77 6.52 -1.31
C LEU A 98 3.75 5.59 -1.98
N CYS A 99 4.21 4.55 -2.67
CA CYS A 99 3.34 3.53 -3.28
C CYS A 99 2.44 2.88 -2.22
N ALA A 100 3.02 2.51 -1.07
CA ALA A 100 2.27 1.94 0.04
C ALA A 100 1.25 2.92 0.61
N ALA A 101 1.62 4.20 0.80
CA ALA A 101 0.70 5.23 1.29
C ALA A 101 -0.53 5.37 0.39
N ILE A 102 -0.31 5.47 -0.93
CA ILE A 102 -1.39 5.59 -1.91
C ILE A 102 -2.25 4.31 -1.90
N GLY A 103 -1.63 3.13 -1.84
CA GLY A 103 -2.34 1.86 -1.80
C GLY A 103 -3.23 1.69 -0.56
N PHE A 104 -2.73 2.02 0.63
CA PHE A 104 -3.52 1.99 1.87
C PHE A 104 -4.65 3.02 1.88
N PHE A 105 -4.40 4.22 1.33
CA PHE A 105 -5.41 5.26 1.16
C PHE A 105 -6.51 4.83 0.20
N LEU A 106 -6.15 4.21 -0.93
CA LEU A 106 -7.12 3.67 -1.88
C LEU A 106 -7.97 2.55 -1.25
N SER A 107 -7.35 1.66 -0.47
CA SER A 107 -8.10 0.64 0.27
C SER A 107 -9.08 1.27 1.28
N TRP A 108 -8.67 2.33 1.98
CA TRP A 108 -9.56 3.07 2.88
C TRP A 108 -10.72 3.75 2.14
N MET A 109 -10.44 4.38 0.99
CA MET A 109 -11.47 5.02 0.17
C MET A 109 -12.50 3.99 -0.31
N GLY A 110 -12.04 2.81 -0.76
CA GLY A 110 -12.91 1.71 -1.17
C GLY A 110 -13.81 1.21 -0.03
N GLN A 111 -13.27 1.06 1.18
CA GLN A 111 -14.07 0.68 2.37
C GLN A 111 -15.13 1.73 2.71
N SER A 112 -14.79 3.01 2.58
CA SER A 112 -15.69 4.12 2.90
C SER A 112 -16.83 4.22 1.89
N LEU A 113 -16.51 4.12 0.59
CA LEU A 113 -17.51 4.09 -0.48
C LEU A 113 -18.44 2.89 -0.37
N TRP A 114 -17.88 1.69 -0.08
CA TRP A 114 -18.69 0.48 0.13
C TRP A 114 -19.69 0.64 1.27
N HIS A 115 -19.27 1.25 2.38
CA HIS A 115 -20.16 1.48 3.51
C HIS A 115 -21.28 2.48 3.19
N LEU A 116 -20.95 3.58 2.51
CA LEU A 116 -21.95 4.57 2.06
C LEU A 116 -22.95 3.96 1.08
N TRP A 117 -22.47 3.15 0.14
CA TRP A 117 -23.32 2.44 -0.81
C TRP A 117 -24.26 1.45 -0.10
N ARG A 118 -23.73 0.65 0.84
CA ARG A 118 -24.53 -0.28 1.64
C ARG A 118 -25.61 0.46 2.46
N GLN A 119 -25.28 1.61 3.04
CA GLN A 119 -26.25 2.43 3.77
C GLN A 119 -27.36 2.96 2.85
N ARG A 120 -27.04 3.39 1.63
CA ARG A 120 -28.05 3.81 0.64
C ARG A 120 -28.96 2.66 0.23
N CYS A 121 -28.41 1.51 -0.15
CA CYS A 121 -29.22 0.35 -0.58
C CYS A 121 -30.14 -0.18 0.53
N LEU A 122 -29.71 -0.13 1.80
CA LEU A 122 -30.55 -0.51 2.93
C LEU A 122 -31.62 0.54 3.24
N SER A 123 -31.36 1.82 2.98
CA SER A 123 -32.32 2.90 3.19
C SER A 123 -33.40 2.98 2.10
N ASP A 124 -33.11 2.51 0.89
CA ASP A 124 -34.06 2.42 -0.24
C ASP A 124 -34.91 1.12 -0.21
N SER A 125 -34.71 0.25 0.78
CA SER A 125 -35.60 -0.91 0.98
C SER A 125 -36.90 -0.43 1.63
N PRO A 126 -38.06 -0.49 0.95
CA PRO A 126 -39.32 -0.11 1.57
C PRO A 126 -39.57 -1.06 2.73
N VAL A 127 -39.71 -0.49 3.92
CA VAL A 127 -40.22 -1.18 5.10
C VAL A 127 -41.62 -1.69 4.73
N GLY A 128 -41.74 -3.00 4.52
CA GLY A 128 -43.02 -3.70 4.45
C GLY A 128 -43.59 -3.90 5.85
#